data_AF-A0A5S4FYA1-F1
#
_entry.id   AF-A0A5S4FYA1-F1
#
_cell.length_a   1.000
_cell.length_b   1.000
_cell.length_c   1.000
_cell.angle_alpha   90.00
_cell.angle_beta   90.00
_cell.angle_gamma   90.00
#
_symmetry.space_group_name_H-M   'P 1'
#
loop_
_entity.id
_entity.type
_entity.pdbx_description
1 polymer ?
#
loop_
_entity_poly.entity_id
_entity_poly.type
_entity_poly.pdbx_seq_one_letter_code
_entity_poly.pdbx_strand_id
1 'polypeptide(L)'
;RCIRDSLLDRPRDQAVLAPLVKREILWRLLTGEQGAAVRQLGLASSSLSHVTRAVRWIQDHYAEPLRVEDLARLAGMSPSAFHRHFQTVTALSPIQFQKQLRLQQARLLLAAHPGDVTGVAHRVGYDSPSQFSREYRRQYGHPPSHATRLGSPVAAAAKEGAAP
;
A
#
# COMPACT_ATOMS: atom_id res chain seq x y z
N ARG A 1 13.29 -2.76 -45.32
CA ARG A 1 11.94 -3.12 -44.78
C ARG A 1 11.78 -4.63 -44.98
N CYS A 2 12.20 -5.49 -44.03
CA CYS A 2 11.94 -6.95 -44.06
C CYS A 2 12.30 -7.71 -42.75
N ILE A 3 12.84 -7.09 -41.71
CA ILE A 3 13.37 -7.83 -40.53
C ILE A 3 12.44 -7.78 -39.31
N ARG A 4 11.35 -6.99 -39.34
CA ARG A 4 10.62 -6.67 -38.10
C ARG A 4 9.47 -7.63 -37.73
N ASP A 5 8.98 -8.44 -38.68
CA ASP A 5 7.70 -9.16 -38.51
C ASP A 5 7.82 -10.68 -38.27
N SER A 6 8.96 -11.25 -37.88
CA SER A 6 9.03 -12.71 -37.58
C SER A 6 9.86 -13.13 -36.37
N LEU A 7 10.35 -12.18 -35.58
CA LEU A 7 11.26 -12.48 -34.46
C LEU A 7 10.51 -12.94 -33.20
N LEU A 8 9.18 -12.75 -33.15
CA LEU A 8 8.33 -13.08 -32.00
C LEU A 8 7.63 -14.45 -32.12
N ASP A 9 7.66 -15.09 -33.29
CA ASP A 9 6.90 -16.32 -33.54
C ASP A 9 7.71 -17.61 -33.27
N ARG A 10 9.00 -17.48 -32.92
CA ARG A 10 9.89 -18.61 -32.61
C ARG A 10 10.30 -18.58 -31.14
N PRO A 11 9.78 -19.48 -30.29
CA PRO A 11 10.00 -19.43 -28.84
C PRO A 11 11.47 -19.59 -28.41
N ARG A 12 12.28 -20.31 -29.20
CA ARG A 12 13.74 -20.42 -28.96
C ARG A 12 14.47 -19.10 -29.22
N ASP A 13 14.13 -18.42 -30.31
CA ASP A 13 14.74 -17.14 -30.68
C ASP A 13 14.26 -16.03 -29.74
N GLN A 14 12.98 -16.06 -29.34
CA GLN A 14 12.43 -15.13 -28.36
C GLN A 14 13.14 -15.22 -27.00
N ALA A 15 13.43 -16.43 -26.50
CA ALA A 15 14.13 -16.62 -25.23
C ALA A 15 15.55 -16.01 -25.22
N VAL A 16 16.24 -16.05 -26.37
CA VAL A 16 17.62 -15.53 -26.51
C VAL A 16 17.62 -14.03 -26.87
N LEU A 17 16.74 -13.61 -27.77
CA LEU A 17 16.74 -12.27 -28.34
C LEU A 17 15.94 -11.27 -27.51
N ALA A 18 14.86 -11.68 -26.82
CA ALA A 18 14.05 -10.76 -26.01
C ALA A 18 14.84 -10.03 -24.91
N PRO A 19 15.73 -10.67 -24.13
CA PRO A 19 16.55 -9.96 -23.14
C PRO A 19 17.49 -8.94 -23.80
N LEU A 20 18.05 -9.26 -24.96
CA LEU A 20 18.98 -8.40 -25.69
C LEU A 20 18.27 -7.20 -26.31
N VAL A 21 17.11 -7.41 -26.93
CA VAL A 21 16.26 -6.35 -27.48
C VAL A 21 15.74 -5.44 -26.36
N LYS A 22 15.32 -6.02 -25.22
CA LYS A 22 14.88 -5.24 -24.05
C LYS A 22 16.01 -4.36 -23.51
N ARG A 23 17.23 -4.88 -23.45
CA ARG A 23 18.41 -4.14 -22.98
C ARG A 23 18.79 -3.01 -23.95
N GLU A 24 18.69 -3.24 -25.25
CA GLU A 24 18.90 -2.21 -26.27
C GLU A 24 17.85 -1.10 -26.21
N ILE A 25 16.56 -1.46 -26.09
CA ILE A 25 15.47 -0.49 -25.91
C ILE A 25 15.69 0.33 -24.64
N LEU A 26 16.03 -0.31 -23.52
CA LEU A 26 16.36 0.36 -22.26
C LEU A 26 17.56 1.31 -22.41
N TRP A 27 18.63 0.87 -23.06
CA TRP A 27 19.80 1.70 -23.30
C TRP A 27 19.45 2.95 -24.10
N ARG A 28 18.73 2.81 -25.22
CA ARG A 28 18.29 3.95 -26.05
C ARG A 28 17.32 4.88 -25.33
N LEU A 29 16.41 4.34 -24.52
CA LEU A 29 15.51 5.16 -23.70
C LEU A 29 16.27 5.94 -22.62
N LEU A 30 17.34 5.38 -22.07
CA LEU A 30 18.17 6.05 -21.06
C LEU A 30 19.17 7.03 -21.66
N THR A 31 19.68 6.78 -22.88
CA THR A 31 20.73 7.61 -23.51
C THR A 31 20.21 8.57 -24.59
N GLY A 32 18.95 8.45 -25.02
CA GLY A 32 18.32 9.40 -25.93
C GLY A 32 18.02 10.75 -25.27
N GLU A 33 17.61 11.73 -26.07
CA GLU A 33 17.39 13.11 -25.61
C GLU A 33 16.34 13.22 -24.48
N GLN A 34 15.33 12.34 -24.49
CA GLN A 34 14.31 12.25 -23.44
C GLN A 34 14.75 11.41 -22.22
N GLY A 35 16.00 10.92 -22.18
CA GLY A 35 16.47 9.97 -21.19
C GLY A 35 16.46 10.48 -19.76
N ALA A 36 16.53 11.79 -19.55
CA ALA A 36 16.34 12.40 -18.23
C ALA A 36 14.90 12.19 -17.71
N ALA A 37 13.90 12.40 -18.56
CA ALA A 37 12.50 12.18 -18.21
C ALA A 37 12.21 10.69 -17.96
N VAL A 38 12.77 9.79 -18.78
CA VAL A 38 12.64 8.34 -18.56
C VAL A 38 13.29 7.90 -17.26
N ARG A 39 14.47 8.44 -16.92
CA ARG A 39 15.12 8.19 -15.62
C ARG A 39 14.25 8.68 -14.46
N GLN A 40 13.70 9.89 -14.55
CA GLN A 40 12.81 10.42 -13.50
C GLN A 40 11.54 9.60 -13.36
N LEU A 41 10.91 9.19 -14.46
CA LEU A 41 9.74 8.30 -14.45
C LEU A 41 10.10 6.91 -13.89
N GLY A 42 11.26 6.37 -14.24
CA GLY A 42 11.76 5.10 -13.70
C GLY A 42 12.04 5.17 -12.19
N LEU A 43 12.62 6.27 -11.71
CA LEU A 43 12.87 6.53 -10.28
C LEU A 43 11.58 6.76 -9.49
N ALA A 44 10.61 7.47 -10.07
CA ALA A 44 9.29 7.62 -9.47
C ALA A 44 8.53 6.28 -9.45
N SER A 45 8.61 5.51 -10.53
CA SER A 45 7.98 4.17 -10.61
C SER A 45 8.61 3.18 -9.65
N SER A 46 9.93 3.24 -9.45
CA SER A 46 10.61 2.37 -8.48
C SER A 46 10.29 2.78 -7.04
N SER A 47 10.26 4.07 -6.71
CA SER A 47 9.86 4.53 -5.37
C SER A 47 8.41 4.17 -5.05
N LEU A 48 7.50 4.31 -6.03
CA LEU A 48 6.12 3.82 -5.93
C LEU A 48 6.05 2.31 -5.73
N SER A 49 6.82 1.53 -6.50
CA SER A 49 6.92 0.07 -6.35
C SER A 49 7.44 -0.34 -4.97
N HIS A 50 8.37 0.43 -4.39
CA HIS A 50 8.95 0.16 -3.08
C HIS A 50 7.97 0.48 -1.95
N VAL A 51 7.24 1.60 -2.03
CA VAL A 51 6.17 1.93 -1.09
C VAL A 51 5.03 0.90 -1.17
N THR A 52 4.69 0.43 -2.36
CA THR A 52 3.67 -0.61 -2.56
C THR A 52 4.02 -1.89 -1.79
N ARG A 53 5.30 -2.27 -1.74
CA ARG A 53 5.76 -3.41 -0.93
C ARG A 53 5.52 -3.19 0.56
N ALA A 54 5.80 -1.99 1.06
CA ALA A 54 5.52 -1.64 2.46
C ALA A 54 4.02 -1.62 2.77
N VAL A 55 3.19 -1.08 1.88
CA VAL A 55 1.72 -1.10 2.03
C VAL A 55 1.20 -2.53 2.14
N ARG A 56 1.64 -3.43 1.25
CA ARG A 56 1.27 -4.84 1.29
C ARG A 56 1.69 -5.50 2.60
N TRP A 57 2.93 -5.24 3.04
CA TRP A 57 3.41 -5.77 4.31
C TRP A 57 2.51 -5.33 5.48
N ILE A 58 2.09 -4.06 5.53
CA ILE A 58 1.17 -3.58 6.58
C ILE A 58 -0.20 -4.25 6.46
N GLN A 59 -0.70 -4.48 5.24
CA GLN A 59 -1.98 -5.18 5.03
C GLN A 59 -1.93 -6.64 5.51
N ASP A 60 -0.80 -7.31 5.35
CA ASP A 60 -0.62 -8.70 5.78
C ASP A 60 -0.40 -8.81 7.30
N HIS A 61 0.27 -7.82 7.91
CA HIS A 61 0.69 -7.83 9.31
C HIS A 61 0.03 -6.70 10.14
N TYR A 62 -1.17 -6.27 9.76
CA TYR A 62 -1.81 -5.10 10.37
C TYR A 62 -2.03 -5.26 11.88
N ALA A 63 -2.20 -6.48 12.39
CA ALA A 63 -2.40 -6.77 13.82
C ALA A 63 -1.10 -6.74 14.64
N GLU A 64 0.08 -6.73 14.00
CA GLU A 64 1.37 -6.78 14.68
C GLU A 64 1.91 -5.38 15.02
N PRO A 65 2.80 -5.24 16.02
CA PRO A 65 3.47 -3.96 16.29
C PRO A 65 4.26 -3.47 15.08
N LEU A 66 4.09 -2.19 14.73
CA LEU A 66 4.74 -1.58 13.56
C LEU A 66 5.94 -0.73 13.95
N ARG A 67 7.08 -0.99 13.31
CA ARG A 67 8.27 -0.14 13.36
C ARG A 67 8.52 0.50 12.00
N VAL A 68 8.55 1.83 11.96
CA VAL A 68 8.69 2.57 10.69
C VAL A 68 10.06 2.32 10.07
N GLU A 69 11.09 2.11 10.89
CA GLU A 69 12.45 1.81 10.45
C GLU A 69 12.53 0.49 9.68
N ASP A 70 11.73 -0.51 10.08
CA ASP A 70 11.69 -1.81 9.44
C ASP A 70 11.02 -1.71 8.06
N LEU A 71 9.93 -0.95 7.96
CA LEU A 71 9.29 -0.65 6.69
C LEU A 71 10.19 0.17 5.76
N ALA A 72 10.94 1.14 6.29
CA ALA A 72 11.87 1.93 5.51
C ALA A 72 12.99 1.06 4.94
N ARG A 73 13.55 0.14 5.75
CA ARG A 73 14.51 -0.88 5.28
C ARG A 73 13.89 -1.80 4.24
N LEU A 74 12.66 -2.28 4.46
CA LEU A 74 11.91 -3.08 3.49
C LEU A 74 11.69 -2.31 2.17
N ALA A 75 11.51 -0.99 2.20
CA ALA A 75 11.38 -0.16 1.01
C ALA A 75 12.72 0.26 0.39
N GLY A 76 13.87 -0.09 1.02
CA GLY A 76 15.18 0.36 0.58
C GLY A 76 15.37 1.88 0.69
N MET A 77 14.75 2.51 1.69
CA MET A 77 14.72 3.96 1.89
C MET A 77 15.21 4.34 3.29
N SER A 78 15.70 5.56 3.45
CA SER A 78 15.85 6.15 4.79
C SER A 78 14.46 6.42 5.41
N PRO A 79 14.34 6.45 6.75
CA PRO A 79 13.05 6.68 7.42
C PRO A 79 12.33 7.95 6.96
N SER A 80 13.05 9.06 6.82
CA SER A 80 12.46 10.34 6.38
C SER A 80 11.99 10.31 4.93
N ALA A 81 12.75 9.67 4.04
CA ALA A 81 12.35 9.49 2.65
C ALA A 81 11.13 8.57 2.56
N PHE A 82 11.12 7.47 3.30
CA PHE A 82 10.00 6.55 3.38
C PHE A 82 8.72 7.25 3.84
N HIS A 83 8.78 8.00 4.95
CA HIS A 83 7.62 8.71 5.48
C HIS A 83 6.99 9.65 4.45
N ARG A 84 7.81 10.45 3.77
CA ARG A 84 7.35 11.38 2.72
C ARG A 84 6.69 10.63 1.56
N HIS A 85 7.35 9.62 0.99
CA HIS A 85 6.80 8.88 -0.15
C HIS A 85 5.55 8.09 0.25
N PHE A 86 5.53 7.48 1.44
CA PHE A 86 4.37 6.75 1.95
C PHE A 86 3.16 7.68 2.10
N GLN A 87 3.35 8.88 2.66
CA GLN A 87 2.29 9.89 2.74
C GLN A 87 1.85 10.40 1.37
N THR A 88 2.78 10.62 0.44
CA THR A 88 2.41 11.02 -0.94
C THR A 88 1.53 9.96 -1.62
N VAL A 89 1.78 8.68 -1.36
CA VAL A 89 1.04 7.57 -1.99
C VAL A 89 -0.27 7.27 -1.27
N THR A 90 -0.29 7.30 0.06
CA THR A 90 -1.43 6.82 0.88
C THR A 90 -2.23 7.94 1.53
N ALA A 91 -1.79 9.19 1.41
CA ALA A 91 -2.26 10.37 2.15
C ALA A 91 -2.12 10.28 3.68
N LEU A 92 -1.56 9.19 4.22
CA LEU A 92 -1.49 8.90 5.65
C LEU A 92 -0.07 8.55 6.07
N SER A 93 0.27 8.77 7.34
CA SER A 93 1.49 8.17 7.89
C SER A 93 1.32 6.64 8.03
N PRO A 94 2.42 5.85 8.02
CA PRO A 94 2.34 4.39 8.17
C PRO A 94 1.55 3.92 9.41
N ILE A 95 1.72 4.63 10.53
CA ILE A 95 1.02 4.32 11.79
C ILE A 95 -0.47 4.63 11.68
N GLN A 96 -0.85 5.76 11.06
CA GLN A 96 -2.26 6.09 10.82
C GLN A 96 -2.92 5.09 9.88
N PHE A 97 -2.21 4.69 8.82
CA PHE A 97 -2.68 3.70 7.86
C PHE A 97 -2.94 2.35 8.53
N GLN A 98 -2.01 1.86 9.37
CA GLN A 98 -2.21 0.64 10.13
C GLN A 98 -3.42 0.74 11.08
N LYS A 99 -3.56 1.85 11.81
CA LYS A 99 -4.73 2.07 12.69
C LYS A 99 -6.03 2.01 11.92
N GLN A 100 -6.10 2.64 10.75
CA GLN A 100 -7.28 2.61 9.91
C GLN A 100 -7.61 1.19 9.45
N LEU A 101 -6.61 0.41 9.01
CA LEU A 101 -6.80 -1.00 8.65
C LEU A 101 -7.31 -1.84 9.83
N ARG A 102 -6.72 -1.68 11.03
CA ARG A 102 -7.18 -2.39 12.24
C ARG A 102 -8.65 -2.11 12.55
N LEU A 103 -9.05 -0.84 12.49
CA LEU A 103 -10.43 -0.42 12.76
C LEU A 103 -11.41 -0.89 11.68
N GLN A 104 -11.00 -0.86 10.40
CA GLN A 104 -11.80 -1.40 9.29
C GLN A 104 -12.03 -2.90 9.45
N GLN A 105 -10.97 -3.66 9.78
CA GLN A 105 -11.09 -5.09 10.00
C GLN A 105 -11.95 -5.39 11.23
N ALA A 106 -11.83 -4.59 12.29
CA ALA A 106 -12.68 -4.75 13.46
C ALA A 106 -14.17 -4.60 13.13
N ARG A 107 -14.54 -3.67 12.23
CA ARG A 107 -15.92 -3.55 11.75
C ARG A 107 -16.42 -4.81 11.05
N LEU A 108 -15.59 -5.40 10.19
CA LEU A 108 -15.92 -6.63 9.49
C LEU A 108 -16.13 -7.80 10.47
N LEU A 109 -15.26 -7.92 11.47
CA LEU A 109 -15.35 -8.95 12.50
C LEU A 109 -16.59 -8.77 13.39
N LEU A 110 -16.89 -7.55 13.85
CA LEU A 110 -18.05 -7.24 14.68
C LEU A 110 -19.36 -7.41 13.93
N ALA A 111 -19.37 -7.16 12.61
CA ALA A 111 -20.54 -7.43 11.77
C ALA A 111 -20.84 -8.94 11.66
N ALA A 112 -19.80 -9.78 11.67
CA ALA A 112 -19.94 -11.23 11.64
C ALA A 112 -20.25 -11.84 13.02
N HIS A 113 -19.69 -11.28 14.09
CA HIS A 113 -19.84 -11.77 15.46
C HIS A 113 -20.20 -10.61 16.42
N PRO A 114 -21.47 -10.18 16.44
CA PRO A 114 -21.91 -9.10 17.32
C PRO A 114 -21.72 -9.49 18.78
N GLY A 115 -21.11 -8.62 19.58
CA GLY A 115 -20.98 -8.79 21.04
C GLY A 115 -19.58 -9.13 21.54
N ASP A 116 -18.68 -9.66 20.71
CA ASP A 116 -17.30 -9.99 21.12
C ASP A 116 -16.33 -8.81 20.92
N VAL A 117 -16.60 -7.69 21.60
CA VAL A 117 -15.77 -6.47 21.46
C VAL A 117 -14.34 -6.70 21.95
N THR A 118 -14.19 -7.41 23.08
CA THR A 118 -12.88 -7.68 23.68
C THR A 118 -12.06 -8.63 22.82
N GLY A 119 -12.64 -9.74 22.34
CA GLY A 119 -11.95 -10.68 21.47
C GLY A 119 -11.57 -10.04 20.14
N VAL A 120 -12.44 -9.20 19.56
CA VAL A 120 -12.11 -8.44 18.34
C VAL A 120 -10.97 -7.46 18.58
N ALA A 121 -10.95 -6.73 19.70
CA ALA A 121 -9.89 -5.78 20.02
C ALA A 121 -8.51 -6.46 20.03
N HIS A 122 -8.40 -7.61 20.69
CA HIS A 122 -7.16 -8.37 20.71
C HIS A 122 -6.81 -8.96 19.35
N ARG A 123 -7.81 -9.48 18.60
CA ARG A 123 -7.59 -10.05 17.26
C ARG A 123 -7.06 -9.02 16.25
N VAL A 124 -7.47 -7.76 16.37
CA VAL A 124 -6.96 -6.67 15.51
C VAL A 124 -5.71 -5.98 16.07
N GLY A 125 -5.11 -6.51 17.13
CA GLY A 125 -3.79 -6.09 17.61
C GLY A 125 -3.79 -4.96 18.65
N TYR A 126 -4.90 -4.71 19.34
CA TYR A 126 -4.92 -3.80 20.48
C TYR A 126 -4.65 -4.56 21.79
N ASP A 127 -3.75 -4.01 22.61
CA ASP A 127 -3.47 -4.55 23.95
C ASP A 127 -4.61 -4.25 24.93
N SER A 128 -5.30 -3.12 24.73
CA SER A 128 -6.38 -2.67 25.60
C SER A 128 -7.71 -2.50 24.84
N PRO A 129 -8.76 -3.26 25.21
CA PRO A 129 -10.12 -3.06 24.68
C PRO A 129 -10.67 -1.65 24.90
N SER A 130 -10.25 -0.99 25.99
CA SER A 130 -10.61 0.40 26.29
C SER A 130 -9.98 1.39 25.31
N GLN A 131 -8.71 1.19 24.94
CA GLN A 131 -8.04 1.99 23.91
C GLN A 131 -8.72 1.81 22.56
N PHE A 132 -8.95 0.56 22.16
CA PHE A 132 -9.67 0.21 20.94
C PHE A 132 -11.03 0.91 20.87
N SER A 133 -11.84 0.81 21.93
CA SER A 133 -13.19 1.40 21.96
C SER A 133 -13.18 2.92 21.82
N ARG A 134 -12.17 3.60 22.38
CA ARG A 134 -11.99 5.05 22.22
C ARG A 134 -11.62 5.42 20.78
N GLU A 135 -10.65 4.72 20.19
CA GLU A 135 -10.26 4.99 18.80
C GLU A 135 -11.37 4.65 17.80
N TYR A 136 -12.07 3.54 18.01
CA TYR A 136 -13.21 3.13 17.20
C TYR A 136 -14.32 4.19 17.22
N ARG A 137 -14.72 4.66 18.42
CA ARG A 137 -15.74 5.71 18.56
C ARG A 137 -15.30 7.00 17.89
N ARG A 138 -14.02 7.38 17.99
CA ARG A 138 -13.48 8.55 17.31
C ARG A 138 -13.61 8.43 15.78
N GLN A 139 -13.36 7.25 15.22
CA GLN A 139 -13.40 7.01 13.77
C GLN A 139 -14.82 6.89 13.21
N TYR A 140 -15.75 6.30 13.96
CA TYR A 140 -17.07 5.91 13.43
C TYR A 140 -18.26 6.59 14.13
N GLY A 141 -18.02 7.42 15.15
CA GLY A 141 -19.05 8.17 15.87
C GLY A 141 -19.88 7.35 16.87
N HIS A 142 -19.76 6.03 16.87
CA HIS A 142 -20.50 5.13 17.76
C HIS A 142 -19.59 4.05 18.36
N PRO A 143 -19.95 3.43 19.50
CA PRO A 143 -19.16 2.36 20.09
C PRO A 143 -19.14 1.09 19.20
N PRO A 144 -18.12 0.23 19.37
CA PRO A 144 -18.00 -1.03 18.63
C PRO A 144 -19.16 -2.01 18.90
N SER A 145 -19.78 -1.96 20.08
CA SER A 145 -20.97 -2.79 20.40
C SER A 145 -22.18 -2.49 19.52
N HIS A 146 -22.23 -1.31 18.89
CA HIS A 146 -23.30 -0.88 18.00
C HIS A 146 -22.91 -1.02 16.51
N ALA A 147 -21.82 -1.74 16.22
CA ALA A 147 -21.43 -2.04 14.84
C ALA A 147 -22.53 -2.86 14.16
N THR A 148 -23.29 -2.23 13.27
CA THR A 148 -24.30 -2.90 12.46
C THR A 148 -23.63 -3.65 11.31
N ARG A 149 -24.28 -4.71 10.81
CA ARG A 149 -23.86 -5.41 9.58
C ARG A 149 -23.66 -4.38 8.46
N LEU A 150 -22.42 -4.30 7.97
CA LEU A 150 -22.03 -3.40 6.89
C LEU A 150 -22.78 -3.78 5.60
N GLY A 151 -23.70 -2.93 5.16
CA GLY A 151 -23.98 -2.76 3.74
C GLY A 151 -22.78 -2.06 3.07
N SER A 152 -22.43 -2.51 1.86
CA SER A 152 -21.22 -2.24 1.06
C SER A 152 -20.49 -0.88 1.22
N PRO A 153 -19.14 -0.87 1.21
CA PRO A 153 -18.34 0.34 1.43
C PRO A 153 -17.81 0.95 0.12
N VAL A 154 -18.46 1.98 -0.43
CA VAL A 154 -17.85 2.92 -1.40
C VAL A 154 -18.55 4.29 -1.28
N ALA A 155 -18.27 5.08 -0.24
CA ALA A 155 -18.75 6.48 -0.19
C ALA A 155 -17.98 7.42 0.76
N ALA A 156 -17.29 6.90 1.79
CA ALA A 156 -16.75 7.76 2.86
C ALA A 156 -15.32 8.31 2.64
N ALA A 157 -14.63 7.96 1.55
CA ALA A 157 -13.24 8.39 1.30
C ALA A 157 -13.12 9.80 0.70
N ALA A 158 -14.19 10.60 0.63
CA ALA A 158 -14.19 11.91 -0.03
C ALA A 158 -14.35 13.12 0.91
N LYS A 159 -14.26 12.95 2.24
CA LYS A 159 -14.31 14.09 3.17
C LYS A 159 -13.25 14.01 4.26
N GLU A 160 -12.04 14.48 3.93
CA GLU A 160 -11.17 15.20 4.87
C GLU A 160 -10.01 15.83 4.08
N GLY A 161 -10.37 16.81 3.26
CA GLY A 161 -9.49 17.85 2.73
C GLY A 161 -10.01 19.20 3.19
N ALA A 162 -9.70 19.56 4.44
CA ALA A 162 -9.84 20.88 5.06
C ALA A 162 -9.19 20.73 6.45
N ALA A 163 -8.19 21.49 6.89
CA ALA A 163 -7.83 22.88 6.68
C ALA A 163 -6.44 23.12 7.35
N PRO A 164 -5.99 24.36 7.53
CA PRO A 164 -6.03 25.52 6.65
C PRO A 164 -4.71 25.73 5.88
#